data_AF-A0A221SR30-F1
#
_entry.id   AF-A0A221SR30-F1
#
_cell.length_a   1.000
_cell.length_b   1.000
_cell.length_c   1.000
_cell.angle_alpha   90.00
_cell.angle_beta   90.00
_cell.angle_gamma   90.00
#
_symmetry.space_group_name_H-M   'P 1'
#
loop_
_entity.id
_entity.type
_entity.pdbx_description
1 polymer ?
#
loop_
_entity_poly.entity_id
_entity_poly.type
_entity_poly.pdbx_seq_one_letter_code
_entity_poly.pdbx_strand_id
1 'polypeptide(L)'
;MESLPKNSFNNQLIDKKDNNKKGSSDYSHLWVQCESCYGINYKPLFNSKLYICEWCQSHVQINSSDRIEFLVDTATWSPMDEDMISLDPIEFDSVKEVKPFDFVKWESEVDEIIEKIYEHLKELIKERGKIEQEYIEKEEIIKRKEIEFRKEIEERKEREFIEKEIEERKEREFIEKEIEEIEEEMEEIEKTYEERLDYYQSETGLNDAIQTGIAELKGIPIALGIMDFKFIAGSMGSVVGEKITRLIEYAIKELLPLIIVCASGGARMQEGSLSLMQMSKIACTLYTYKLDKKLFYISILTSPTTGGVTASFGMLGNVIISEPGAVIAFAGRRVIEETLKIEVPEGAQETEYLFYKGAFDLILPRNYFKGILSLLYLFHNYHISFA
;
A
#
# COMPACT_ATOMS: atom_id res chain seq x y z
N MET A 1 -68.32 -10.69 -15.98
CA MET A 1 -69.40 -9.80 -15.52
C MET A 1 -69.80 -10.35 -14.16
N GLU A 2 -69.56 -9.73 -13.01
CA GLU A 2 -69.60 -8.33 -12.57
C GLU A 2 -68.86 -8.26 -11.22
N SER A 3 -67.84 -7.40 -11.10
CA SER A 3 -67.80 -6.18 -10.26
C SER A 3 -67.94 -6.35 -8.74
N LEU A 4 -66.90 -5.87 -8.06
CA LEU A 4 -66.74 -5.57 -6.63
C LEU A 4 -68.01 -5.05 -5.91
N PRO A 5 -68.00 -5.12 -4.57
CA PRO A 5 -68.36 -3.92 -3.81
C PRO A 5 -67.29 -3.48 -2.80
N LYS A 6 -67.21 -2.16 -2.72
CA LYS A 6 -66.50 -1.31 -1.78
C LYS A 6 -66.97 -1.57 -0.34
N ASN A 7 -66.12 -1.33 0.66
CA ASN A 7 -66.43 -0.24 1.58
C ASN A 7 -65.25 0.24 2.44
N SER A 8 -65.22 1.55 2.48
CA SER A 8 -64.43 2.53 3.19
C SER A 8 -64.65 2.56 4.71
N PHE A 9 -63.55 2.86 5.40
CA PHE A 9 -63.40 3.67 6.62
C PHE A 9 -64.19 3.30 7.89
N ASN A 10 -63.46 2.90 8.94
CA ASN A 10 -63.56 3.62 10.21
C ASN A 10 -62.23 3.59 10.98
N ASN A 11 -61.71 4.78 11.26
CA ASN A 11 -60.63 5.07 12.19
C ASN A 11 -61.16 4.99 13.62
N GLN A 12 -60.46 4.30 14.53
CA GLN A 12 -60.27 4.75 15.92
C GLN A 12 -59.19 3.94 16.63
N LEU A 13 -58.00 4.57 16.70
CA LEU A 13 -57.07 4.66 17.83
C LEU A 13 -57.03 3.49 18.83
N ILE A 14 -55.92 2.75 18.82
CA ILE A 14 -55.26 2.33 20.07
C ILE A 14 -53.75 2.56 19.90
N ASP A 15 -53.28 3.64 20.53
CA ASP A 15 -51.88 3.81 20.92
C ASP A 15 -51.45 2.60 21.76
N LYS A 16 -50.57 1.77 21.21
CA LYS A 16 -49.57 1.03 22.00
C LYS A 16 -48.24 1.09 21.29
N LYS A 17 -47.35 1.89 21.89
CA LYS A 17 -45.91 1.84 21.71
C LYS A 17 -45.44 0.41 22.04
N ASP A 18 -45.21 -0.39 21.02
CA ASP A 18 -44.31 -1.54 21.12
C ASP A 18 -43.11 -1.27 20.21
N ASN A 19 -42.02 -0.88 20.86
CA ASN A 19 -40.69 -0.84 20.29
C ASN A 19 -40.34 -2.24 19.80
N ASN A 20 -40.49 -2.48 18.50
CA ASN A 20 -39.89 -3.63 17.84
C ASN A 20 -39.11 -3.12 16.63
N LYS A 21 -37.91 -2.58 16.89
CA LYS A 21 -36.84 -2.52 15.89
C LYS A 21 -36.52 -3.97 15.53
N LYS A 22 -37.15 -4.50 14.49
CA LYS A 22 -36.67 -5.70 13.80
C LYS A 22 -35.27 -5.36 13.31
N GLY A 23 -34.25 -5.95 13.93
CA GLY A 23 -32.90 -5.92 13.40
C GLY A 23 -32.96 -6.47 11.98
N SER A 24 -32.67 -5.60 11.01
CA SER A 24 -32.32 -6.03 9.67
C SER A 24 -31.11 -6.94 9.83
N SER A 25 -31.24 -8.23 9.51
CA SER A 25 -30.09 -9.11 9.48
C SER A 25 -29.10 -8.57 8.45
N ASP A 26 -27.89 -8.24 8.89
CA ASP A 26 -26.84 -7.76 8.01
C ASP A 26 -26.27 -8.93 7.20
N TYR A 27 -26.36 -8.82 5.87
CA TYR A 27 -25.86 -9.80 4.90
C TYR A 27 -24.69 -9.26 4.08
N SER A 28 -24.10 -8.13 4.47
CA SER A 28 -22.94 -7.49 3.82
C SER A 28 -21.79 -8.47 3.56
N HIS A 29 -21.48 -9.33 4.53
CA HIS A 29 -20.43 -10.36 4.48
C HIS A 29 -20.55 -11.39 3.34
N LEU A 30 -21.71 -11.50 2.68
CA LEU A 30 -21.94 -12.39 1.55
C LEU A 30 -21.56 -11.76 0.20
N TRP A 31 -21.19 -10.49 0.18
CA TRP A 31 -20.99 -9.71 -1.02
C TRP A 31 -19.59 -9.09 -1.06
N VAL A 32 -19.01 -9.02 -2.25
CA VAL A 32 -17.72 -8.35 -2.51
C VAL A 32 -17.92 -7.36 -3.64
N GLN A 33 -17.66 -6.08 -3.38
CA GLN A 33 -17.75 -5.02 -4.38
C GLN A 33 -16.46 -4.98 -5.21
N CYS A 34 -16.60 -4.82 -6.53
CA CYS A 34 -15.46 -4.62 -7.42
C CYS A 34 -15.01 -3.15 -7.39
N GLU A 35 -13.72 -2.92 -7.16
CA GLU A 35 -13.13 -1.57 -7.15
C GLU A 35 -13.18 -0.88 -8.52
N SER A 36 -13.19 -1.63 -9.62
CA SER A 36 -13.13 -1.06 -10.98
C SER A 36 -14.49 -0.67 -11.55
N CYS A 37 -15.55 -1.42 -11.25
CA CYS A 37 -16.89 -1.19 -11.83
C CYS A 37 -18.00 -1.06 -10.79
N TYR A 38 -17.67 -1.15 -9.50
CA TYR A 38 -18.60 -1.11 -8.36
C TYR A 38 -19.69 -2.19 -8.38
N GLY A 39 -19.59 -3.17 -9.28
CA GLY A 39 -20.47 -4.32 -9.34
C GLY A 39 -20.29 -5.22 -8.12
N ILE A 40 -21.40 -5.75 -7.60
CA ILE A 40 -21.41 -6.60 -6.41
C ILE A 40 -21.32 -8.07 -6.85
N ASN A 41 -20.38 -8.82 -6.27
CA ASN A 41 -20.14 -10.24 -6.54
C ASN A 41 -20.57 -11.07 -5.32
N TYR A 42 -21.25 -12.19 -5.55
CA TYR A 42 -21.66 -13.08 -4.47
C TYR A 42 -20.48 -13.94 -4.01
N LYS A 43 -20.02 -13.73 -2.77
CA LYS A 43 -18.76 -14.26 -2.22
C LYS A 43 -18.60 -15.78 -2.41
N PRO A 44 -19.60 -16.64 -2.12
CA PRO A 44 -19.45 -18.09 -2.33
C PRO A 44 -19.18 -18.51 -3.79
N LEU A 45 -19.74 -17.80 -4.76
CA LEU A 45 -19.47 -18.07 -6.18
C LEU A 45 -18.17 -17.42 -6.64
N PHE A 46 -17.76 -16.33 -5.98
CA PHE A 46 -16.58 -15.57 -6.36
C PHE A 46 -15.28 -16.36 -6.22
N ASN A 47 -15.18 -17.23 -5.20
CA ASN A 47 -14.06 -18.15 -5.01
C ASN A 47 -13.91 -19.11 -6.21
N SER A 48 -15.03 -19.67 -6.70
CA SER A 48 -15.03 -20.55 -7.87
C SER A 48 -14.63 -19.84 -9.17
N LYS A 49 -14.80 -18.50 -9.21
CA LYS A 49 -14.39 -17.63 -10.32
C LYS A 49 -13.02 -16.99 -10.10
N LEU A 50 -12.25 -17.47 -9.11
CA LEU A 50 -10.88 -17.01 -8.83
C LEU A 50 -10.80 -15.49 -8.58
N TYR A 51 -11.84 -14.92 -7.96
CA TYR A 51 -11.92 -13.49 -7.66
C TYR A 51 -11.83 -12.59 -8.90
N ILE A 52 -12.29 -13.09 -10.06
CA ILE A 52 -12.45 -12.31 -11.30
C ILE A 52 -13.87 -11.76 -11.34
N CYS A 53 -14.00 -10.43 -11.43
CA CYS A 53 -15.29 -9.74 -11.44
C CYS A 53 -16.19 -10.22 -12.58
N GLU A 54 -17.44 -10.57 -12.26
CA GLU A 54 -18.39 -11.06 -13.26
C GLU A 54 -18.79 -9.98 -14.29
N TRP A 55 -18.73 -8.72 -13.87
CA TRP A 55 -19.23 -7.58 -14.62
C TRP A 55 -18.19 -7.01 -15.58
N CYS A 56 -16.96 -6.79 -15.10
CA CYS A 56 -15.89 -6.13 -15.88
C CYS A 56 -14.65 -7.00 -16.10
N GLN A 57 -14.61 -8.24 -15.59
CA GLN A 57 -13.46 -9.14 -15.67
C GLN A 57 -12.18 -8.65 -15.00
N SER A 58 -12.25 -7.56 -14.21
CA SER A 58 -11.09 -7.12 -13.43
C SER A 58 -10.78 -8.10 -12.31
N HIS A 59 -9.48 -8.20 -12.02
CA HIS A 59 -8.95 -9.05 -10.97
C HIS A 59 -9.10 -8.35 -9.63
N VAL A 60 -10.04 -8.80 -8.80
CA VAL A 60 -10.26 -8.23 -7.47
C VAL A 60 -9.23 -8.80 -6.49
N GLN A 61 -8.84 -8.02 -5.50
CA GLN A 61 -7.90 -8.46 -4.47
C GLN A 61 -8.37 -9.75 -3.78
N ILE A 62 -7.42 -10.64 -3.53
CA ILE A 62 -7.63 -11.94 -2.87
C ILE A 62 -6.75 -11.98 -1.63
N ASN A 63 -7.26 -12.54 -0.54
CA ASN A 63 -6.44 -12.78 0.63
C ASN A 63 -5.42 -13.92 0.35
N SER A 64 -4.41 -14.00 1.18
CA SER A 64 -3.32 -14.96 1.05
C SER A 64 -3.77 -16.42 1.20
N SER A 65 -4.73 -16.72 2.08
CA SER A 65 -5.23 -18.08 2.33
C SER A 65 -5.99 -18.65 1.12
N ASP A 66 -6.92 -17.89 0.54
CA ASP A 66 -7.65 -18.27 -0.67
C ASP A 66 -6.69 -18.37 -1.86
N ARG A 67 -5.66 -17.51 -1.90
CA ARG A 67 -4.61 -17.59 -2.92
C ARG A 67 -3.82 -18.90 -2.82
N ILE A 68 -3.44 -19.32 -1.62
CA ILE A 68 -2.79 -20.61 -1.40
C ILE A 68 -3.69 -21.73 -1.92
N GLU A 69 -4.96 -21.76 -1.49
CA GLU A 69 -5.91 -22.82 -1.83
C GLU A 69 -6.06 -23.02 -3.35
N PHE A 70 -6.15 -21.94 -4.13
CA PHE A 70 -6.27 -22.08 -5.58
C PHE A 70 -4.93 -22.25 -6.29
N LEU A 71 -3.79 -21.84 -5.73
CA LEU A 71 -2.52 -21.92 -6.43
C LEU A 71 -1.89 -23.31 -6.32
N VAL A 72 -1.98 -23.95 -5.14
CA VAL A 72 -1.32 -25.23 -4.85
C VAL A 72 -2.26 -26.42 -4.91
N ASP A 73 -1.71 -27.63 -4.86
CA ASP A 73 -2.49 -28.87 -4.82
C ASP A 73 -3.17 -29.03 -3.47
N THR A 74 -4.39 -29.57 -3.49
CA THR A 74 -5.24 -29.70 -2.30
C THR A 74 -4.54 -30.53 -1.23
N ALA A 75 -4.56 -30.04 0.02
CA ALA A 75 -3.97 -30.70 1.19
C ALA A 75 -2.44 -30.89 1.14
N THR A 76 -1.72 -30.04 0.39
CA THR A 76 -0.25 -30.06 0.33
C THR A 76 0.43 -28.89 1.04
N TRP A 77 -0.33 -27.87 1.43
CA TRP A 77 0.20 -26.69 2.12
C TRP A 77 0.74 -27.05 3.52
N SER A 78 2.02 -26.75 3.73
CA SER A 78 2.73 -26.86 4.99
C SER A 78 3.30 -25.48 5.34
N PRO A 79 2.63 -24.71 6.22
CA PRO A 79 3.08 -23.36 6.58
C PRO A 79 4.41 -23.40 7.35
N MET A 80 5.13 -22.27 7.32
CA MET A 80 6.40 -22.04 8.00
C MET A 80 6.34 -20.74 8.81
N ASP A 81 7.02 -20.72 9.95
CA ASP A 81 7.18 -19.54 10.81
C ASP A 81 5.83 -18.89 11.18
N GLU A 82 4.83 -19.70 11.49
CA GLU A 82 3.48 -19.22 11.84
C GLU A 82 3.47 -18.44 13.15
N ASP A 83 4.39 -18.71 14.08
CA ASP A 83 4.50 -18.07 15.38
C ASP A 83 5.22 -16.71 15.34
N MET A 84 5.73 -16.29 14.18
CA MET A 84 6.47 -15.03 14.04
C MET A 84 5.52 -13.83 13.93
N ILE A 85 5.67 -12.87 14.84
CA ILE A 85 4.84 -11.65 14.95
C ILE A 85 5.70 -10.39 14.87
N SER A 86 5.16 -9.31 14.30
CA SER A 86 5.78 -8.00 14.34
C SER A 86 5.71 -7.38 15.73
N LEU A 87 6.69 -6.54 16.04
CA LEU A 87 6.75 -5.70 17.25
C LEU A 87 6.97 -4.24 16.83
N ASP A 88 6.98 -3.32 17.79
CA ASP A 88 7.41 -1.94 17.60
C ASP A 88 8.88 -1.74 18.05
N PRO A 89 9.87 -1.92 17.15
CA PRO A 89 11.28 -1.85 17.51
C PRO A 89 11.78 -0.42 17.76
N ILE A 90 11.10 0.59 17.23
CA ILE A 90 11.54 1.99 17.32
C ILE A 90 10.70 2.81 18.31
N GLU A 91 9.65 2.20 18.86
CA GLU A 91 8.61 2.88 19.64
C GLU A 91 8.05 4.05 18.83
N PHE A 92 7.45 3.74 17.69
CA PHE A 92 7.09 4.69 16.63
C PHE A 92 6.26 5.87 17.15
N ASP A 93 5.30 5.59 18.03
CA ASP A 93 4.42 6.61 18.60
C ASP A 93 4.94 7.17 19.93
N SER A 94 6.09 6.70 20.43
CA SER A 94 6.64 7.23 21.69
C SER A 94 7.31 8.58 21.47
N VAL A 95 6.86 9.57 22.23
CA VAL A 95 7.48 10.91 22.24
C VAL A 95 8.77 10.85 23.02
N LYS A 96 9.86 10.42 22.38
CA LYS A 96 11.21 10.57 22.94
C LYS A 96 11.64 12.01 22.76
N GLU A 97 12.07 12.67 23.84
CA GLU A 97 12.85 13.90 23.73
C GLU A 97 14.05 13.61 22.82
N VAL A 98 14.04 14.18 21.61
CA VAL A 98 15.19 14.12 20.71
C VAL A 98 16.30 14.90 21.39
N LYS A 99 17.17 14.18 22.11
CA LYS A 99 18.43 14.76 22.55
C LYS A 99 19.13 15.23 21.28
N PRO A 100 19.58 16.49 21.20
CA PRO A 100 20.33 16.98 20.06
C PRO A 100 21.39 15.94 19.72
N PHE A 101 21.43 15.51 18.47
CA PHE A 101 22.40 14.53 18.00
C PHE A 101 23.78 15.03 18.41
N ASP A 102 24.43 14.36 19.37
CA ASP A 102 25.80 14.68 19.76
C ASP A 102 26.64 14.39 18.52
N PHE A 103 26.95 15.44 17.75
CA PHE A 103 27.94 15.35 16.70
C PHE A 103 29.17 14.70 17.34
N VAL A 104 29.51 13.50 16.88
CA VAL A 104 30.77 12.85 17.24
C VAL A 104 31.83 13.89 16.96
N LYS A 105 32.44 14.43 18.02
CA LYS A 105 33.58 15.34 17.92
C LYS A 105 34.63 14.59 17.12
N TRP A 106 34.81 14.99 15.87
CA TRP A 106 35.96 14.58 15.09
C TRP A 106 37.18 15.20 15.78
N GLU A 107 37.85 14.44 16.64
CA GLU A 107 39.16 14.83 17.14
C GLU A 107 40.17 14.75 15.99
N SER A 108 40.30 15.83 15.24
CA SER A 108 41.48 16.09 14.41
C SER A 108 41.36 17.50 13.86
N GLU A 109 42.36 18.36 14.14
CA GLU A 109 42.99 19.48 13.38
C GLU A 109 42.15 20.42 12.47
N VAL A 110 40.90 20.07 12.16
CA VAL A 110 39.94 20.77 11.31
C VAL A 110 39.32 21.95 12.04
N ASP A 111 39.08 21.84 13.35
CA ASP A 111 38.58 22.97 14.17
C ASP A 111 39.57 24.15 14.17
N GLU A 112 40.87 23.86 14.19
CA GLU A 112 41.93 24.89 14.13
C GLU A 112 42.04 25.51 12.72
N ILE A 113 41.76 24.72 11.68
CA ILE A 113 41.65 25.19 10.30
C ILE A 113 40.39 26.05 10.11
N ILE A 114 39.25 25.66 10.70
CA ILE A 114 38.00 26.40 10.66
C ILE A 114 38.16 27.74 11.38
N GLU A 115 38.77 27.77 12.58
CA GLU A 115 39.09 29.01 13.30
C GLU A 115 39.97 29.96 12.47
N LYS A 116 41.03 29.42 11.84
CA LYS A 116 41.89 30.22 10.93
C LYS A 116 41.12 30.75 9.71
N ILE A 117 40.24 29.94 9.12
CA ILE A 117 39.38 30.35 8.00
C ILE A 117 38.42 31.44 8.46
N TYR A 118 37.82 31.33 9.65
CA TYR A 118 36.90 32.31 10.21
C TYR A 118 37.56 33.64 10.52
N GLU A 119 38.78 33.65 11.08
CA GLU A 119 39.52 34.90 11.30
C GLU A 119 39.94 35.57 9.99
N HIS A 120 40.36 34.79 8.99
CA HIS A 120 40.66 35.32 7.66
C HIS A 120 39.41 35.89 6.95
N LEU A 121 38.26 35.23 7.11
CA LEU A 121 36.96 35.72 6.64
C LEU A 121 36.52 36.98 7.37
N LYS A 122 36.76 37.11 8.68
CA LYS A 122 36.46 38.35 9.43
C LYS A 122 37.29 39.53 8.94
N GLU A 123 38.56 39.35 8.62
CA GLU A 123 39.38 40.41 8.03
C GLU A 123 38.88 40.81 6.63
N LEU A 124 38.55 39.84 5.78
CA LEU A 124 37.99 40.07 4.44
C LEU A 124 36.60 40.75 4.47
N ILE A 125 35.75 40.41 5.45
CA ILE A 125 34.44 41.05 5.66
C ILE A 125 34.61 42.49 6.18
N LYS A 126 35.63 42.76 6.99
CA LYS A 126 35.95 44.10 7.49
C LYS A 126 36.48 45.03 6.38
N GLU A 127 37.17 44.47 5.38
CA GLU A 127 37.53 45.19 4.15
C GLU A 127 36.32 45.42 3.24
N ARG A 128 35.39 44.44 3.15
CA ARG A 128 34.16 44.55 2.35
C ARG A 128 33.13 45.54 2.93
N GLY A 129 33.10 45.72 4.25
CA GLY A 129 32.26 46.68 4.95
C GLY A 129 32.56 48.15 4.68
N LYS A 130 33.69 48.47 4.03
CA LYS A 130 33.97 49.82 3.51
C LYS A 130 33.30 50.11 2.17
N ILE A 131 32.82 49.09 1.44
CA ILE A 131 32.18 49.24 0.13
C ILE A 131 30.64 49.31 0.27
N GLU A 132 30.08 48.78 1.34
CA GLU A 132 28.62 48.65 1.54
C GLU A 132 27.95 49.83 2.25
N GLN A 133 28.70 50.86 2.66
CA GLN A 133 28.14 52.12 3.18
C GLN A 133 27.60 53.06 2.10
N GLU A 134 27.81 52.76 0.81
CA GLU A 134 27.34 53.61 -0.30
C GLU A 134 26.00 53.12 -0.93
N TYR A 135 25.51 51.93 -0.56
CA TYR A 135 24.28 51.34 -1.14
C TYR A 135 23.03 51.45 -0.26
N ILE A 136 23.17 51.76 1.03
CA ILE A 136 22.05 51.78 1.98
C ILE A 136 21.24 53.10 1.94
N GLU A 137 21.77 54.19 1.34
CA GLU A 137 21.01 55.45 1.21
C GLU A 137 19.99 55.48 0.05
N LYS A 138 19.92 54.44 -0.81
CA LYS A 138 19.00 54.43 -1.97
C LYS A 138 17.73 53.60 -1.81
N GLU A 139 17.65 52.66 -0.87
CA GLU A 139 16.46 51.79 -0.70
C GLU A 139 15.39 52.33 0.28
N GLU A 140 15.71 53.31 1.13
CA GLU A 140 14.72 53.90 2.05
C GLU A 140 13.69 54.82 1.37
N ILE A 141 13.90 55.21 0.11
CA ILE A 141 12.98 56.09 -0.64
C ILE A 141 11.80 55.31 -1.26
N ILE A 142 11.96 54.01 -1.55
CA ILE A 142 10.94 53.22 -2.25
C ILE A 142 9.87 52.68 -1.29
N LYS A 143 10.25 52.30 -0.06
CA LYS A 143 9.31 51.78 0.96
C LYS A 143 8.29 52.80 1.50
N ARG A 144 8.50 54.11 1.26
CA ARG A 144 7.55 55.15 1.70
C ARG A 144 6.38 55.41 0.74
N LYS A 145 6.43 54.94 -0.52
CA LYS A 145 5.35 55.18 -1.50
C LYS A 145 4.33 54.05 -1.62
N GLU A 146 4.63 52.85 -1.13
CA GLU A 146 3.76 51.68 -1.27
C GLU A 146 2.70 51.56 -0.16
N ILE A 147 2.91 52.25 0.96
CA ILE A 147 2.03 52.22 2.14
C ILE A 147 0.81 53.14 1.97
N GLU A 148 0.86 54.11 1.05
CA GLU A 148 -0.23 55.07 0.82
C GLU A 148 -1.28 54.57 -0.19
N PHE A 149 -0.94 53.58 -1.04
CA PHE A 149 -1.85 53.02 -2.05
C PHE A 149 -2.79 51.94 -1.48
N ARG A 150 -2.45 51.34 -0.33
CA ARG A 150 -3.22 50.22 0.25
C ARG A 150 -4.38 50.64 1.15
N LYS A 151 -4.57 51.94 1.39
CA LYS A 151 -5.63 52.48 2.26
C LYS A 151 -6.92 52.93 1.54
N GLU A 152 -7.01 52.82 0.22
CA GLU A 152 -8.22 53.18 -0.55
C GLU A 152 -9.02 51.98 -1.11
N ILE A 153 -8.56 50.73 -0.94
CA ILE A 153 -9.21 49.55 -1.55
C ILE A 153 -10.14 48.78 -0.59
N GLU A 154 -10.08 49.05 0.73
CA GLU A 154 -10.88 48.32 1.73
C GLU A 154 -12.29 48.88 2.01
N GLU A 155 -12.71 50.01 1.41
CA GLU A 155 -14.04 50.60 1.66
C GLU A 155 -15.10 50.31 0.58
N ARG A 156 -15.01 49.21 -0.18
CA ARG A 156 -15.98 48.96 -1.27
C ARG A 156 -16.52 47.54 -1.45
N LYS A 157 -16.60 46.72 -0.39
CA LYS A 157 -17.28 45.40 -0.47
C LYS A 157 -18.20 45.08 0.69
N GLU A 158 -19.15 45.99 0.95
CA GLU A 158 -20.42 45.65 1.61
C GLU A 158 -21.58 46.05 0.70
N ARG A 159 -22.21 45.04 0.09
CA ARG A 159 -23.63 44.93 -0.31
C ARG A 159 -23.75 43.80 -1.36
N GLU A 160 -24.19 42.64 -0.92
CA GLU A 160 -25.45 42.03 -1.36
C GLU A 160 -25.59 40.63 -0.74
N PHE A 161 -26.51 40.55 0.21
CA PHE A 161 -27.03 39.35 0.83
C PHE A 161 -28.37 39.05 0.16
N ILE A 162 -28.78 37.77 0.18
CA ILE A 162 -30.10 37.19 -0.18
C ILE A 162 -30.27 36.78 -1.67
N GLU A 163 -30.02 35.51 -1.96
CA GLU A 163 -30.99 34.56 -2.53
C GLU A 163 -30.31 33.21 -2.81
N LYS A 164 -30.58 32.19 -1.97
CA LYS A 164 -30.83 30.79 -2.34
C LYS A 164 -30.87 29.89 -1.11
N GLU A 165 -31.90 30.11 -0.29
CA GLU A 165 -32.54 29.00 0.42
C GLU A 165 -33.32 28.18 -0.63
N ILE A 166 -33.25 26.84 -0.53
CA ILE A 166 -33.82 25.78 -1.39
C ILE A 166 -32.75 25.04 -2.23
N GLU A 167 -31.79 24.41 -1.54
CA GLU A 167 -31.20 23.12 -1.99
C GLU A 167 -30.67 22.24 -0.85
N GLU A 168 -30.84 22.61 0.42
CA GLU A 168 -30.30 21.87 1.59
C GLU A 168 -31.09 20.61 2.02
N ARG A 169 -31.75 19.92 1.09
CA ARG A 169 -32.50 18.68 1.41
C ARG A 169 -32.07 17.44 0.64
N LYS A 170 -30.90 17.48 -0.02
CA LYS A 170 -30.27 16.30 -0.63
C LYS A 170 -28.80 16.06 -0.24
N GLU A 171 -28.13 16.99 0.43
CA GLU A 171 -26.73 16.83 0.88
C GLU A 171 -26.58 16.09 2.22
N ARG A 172 -27.66 15.94 3.00
CA ARG A 172 -27.59 15.31 4.32
C ARG A 172 -27.44 13.78 4.33
N GLU A 173 -27.62 13.09 3.19
CA GLU A 173 -27.31 11.66 3.04
C GLU A 173 -25.96 11.41 2.33
N PHE A 174 -25.32 12.47 1.80
CA PHE A 174 -23.99 12.39 1.16
C PHE A 174 -22.87 12.70 2.17
N ILE A 175 -23.11 13.70 3.02
CA ILE A 175 -22.20 14.11 4.08
C ILE A 175 -22.10 13.06 5.20
N GLU A 176 -23.16 12.28 5.49
CA GLU A 176 -23.07 11.20 6.49
C GLU A 176 -22.16 10.04 6.06
N LYS A 177 -22.01 9.79 4.75
CA LYS A 177 -21.06 8.78 4.22
C LYS A 177 -19.63 9.29 4.12
N GLU A 178 -19.43 10.54 3.73
CA GLU A 178 -18.11 11.18 3.79
C GLU A 178 -17.63 11.33 5.24
N ILE A 179 -18.53 11.56 6.20
CA ILE A 179 -18.19 11.61 7.62
C ILE A 179 -17.87 10.21 8.17
N GLU A 180 -18.55 9.13 7.77
CA GLU A 180 -18.15 7.76 8.15
C GLU A 180 -16.77 7.36 7.60
N GLU A 181 -16.46 7.70 6.33
CA GLU A 181 -15.11 7.47 5.75
C GLU A 181 -14.03 8.33 6.42
N ILE A 182 -14.34 9.59 6.77
CA ILE A 182 -13.42 10.47 7.51
C ILE A 182 -13.28 10.03 8.97
N GLU A 183 -14.33 9.50 9.61
CA GLU A 183 -14.26 8.95 10.97
C GLU A 183 -13.44 7.65 11.00
N GLU A 184 -13.52 6.78 9.99
CA GLU A 184 -12.64 5.61 9.83
C GLU A 184 -11.18 6.01 9.53
N GLU A 185 -10.94 6.99 8.66
CA GLU A 185 -9.59 7.53 8.40
C GLU A 185 -9.01 8.24 9.64
N MET A 186 -9.82 8.95 10.42
CA MET A 186 -9.41 9.61 11.66
C MET A 186 -9.17 8.62 12.81
N GLU A 187 -9.93 7.53 12.89
CA GLU A 187 -9.65 6.42 13.81
C GLU A 187 -8.34 5.69 13.48
N GLU A 188 -7.95 5.63 12.19
CA GLU A 188 -6.66 5.04 11.79
C GLU A 188 -5.45 5.93 12.16
N ILE A 189 -5.65 7.25 12.29
CA ILE A 189 -4.62 8.23 12.67
C ILE A 189 -4.40 8.27 14.20
N GLU A 190 -5.39 7.87 15.00
CA GLU A 190 -5.30 7.88 16.48
C GLU A 190 -4.73 6.59 17.09
N LYS A 191 -4.74 5.47 16.36
CA LYS A 191 -4.24 4.17 16.86
C LYS A 191 -2.72 4.12 16.82
N THR A 192 -2.12 3.73 17.95
CA THR A 192 -0.69 3.42 18.04
C THR A 192 -0.33 2.25 17.11
N TYR A 193 0.95 2.11 16.76
CA TYR A 193 1.42 1.05 15.89
C TYR A 193 1.12 -0.35 16.48
N GLU A 194 1.25 -0.52 17.79
CA GLU A 194 0.88 -1.77 18.47
C GLU A 194 -0.62 -2.08 18.30
N GLU A 195 -1.50 -1.09 18.51
CA GLU A 195 -2.95 -1.25 18.32
C GLU A 195 -3.31 -1.54 16.86
N ARG A 196 -2.57 -0.94 15.90
CA ARG A 196 -2.73 -1.24 14.47
C ARG A 196 -2.34 -2.69 14.17
N LEU A 197 -1.24 -3.17 14.72
CA LEU A 197 -0.83 -4.57 14.57
C LEU A 197 -1.92 -5.50 15.11
N ASP A 198 -2.40 -5.28 16.33
CA ASP A 198 -3.46 -6.08 16.95
C ASP A 198 -4.75 -6.06 16.11
N TYR A 199 -5.16 -4.89 15.62
CA TYR A 199 -6.32 -4.74 14.75
C TYR A 199 -6.19 -5.58 13.47
N TYR A 200 -5.11 -5.40 12.71
CA TYR A 200 -4.92 -6.13 11.46
C TYR A 200 -4.71 -7.63 11.67
N GLN A 201 -4.09 -8.04 12.79
CA GLN A 201 -4.01 -9.45 13.17
C GLN A 201 -5.40 -10.04 13.44
N SER A 202 -6.27 -9.30 14.14
CA SER A 202 -7.63 -9.74 14.43
C SER A 202 -8.51 -9.82 13.18
N GLU A 203 -8.37 -8.85 12.27
CA GLU A 203 -9.20 -8.74 11.07
C GLU A 203 -8.80 -9.74 9.98
N THR A 204 -7.49 -9.95 9.80
CA THR A 204 -6.97 -10.87 8.76
C THR A 204 -6.78 -12.29 9.26
N GLY A 205 -6.63 -12.50 10.58
CA GLY A 205 -6.20 -13.77 11.16
C GLY A 205 -4.74 -14.12 10.86
N LEU A 206 -3.93 -13.17 10.39
CA LEU A 206 -2.53 -13.34 10.04
C LEU A 206 -1.64 -12.64 11.05
N ASN A 207 -0.46 -13.20 11.33
CA ASN A 207 0.50 -12.59 12.24
C ASN A 207 1.32 -11.45 11.62
N ASP A 208 1.46 -11.47 10.29
CA ASP A 208 2.05 -10.41 9.48
C ASP A 208 1.58 -10.52 8.02
N ALA A 209 1.95 -9.55 7.18
CA ALA A 209 1.58 -9.38 5.78
C ALA A 209 2.08 -10.45 4.80
N ILE A 210 2.63 -11.58 5.27
CA ILE A 210 3.02 -12.68 4.41
C ILE A 210 2.82 -14.06 5.06
N GLN A 211 2.27 -14.97 4.28
CA GLN A 211 2.28 -16.40 4.55
C GLN A 211 3.38 -17.08 3.74
N THR A 212 4.16 -17.93 4.38
CA THR A 212 5.27 -18.67 3.77
C THR A 212 5.15 -20.14 4.10
N GLY A 213 5.52 -21.02 3.18
CA GLY A 213 5.40 -22.46 3.38
C GLY A 213 5.85 -23.28 2.18
N ILE A 214 5.74 -24.59 2.33
CA ILE A 214 5.99 -25.57 1.28
C ILE A 214 4.66 -26.12 0.79
N ALA A 215 4.57 -26.39 -0.50
CA ALA A 215 3.39 -27.02 -1.09
C ALA A 215 3.77 -27.82 -2.33
N GLU A 216 2.79 -28.47 -2.96
CA GLU A 216 2.97 -29.07 -4.26
C GLU A 216 2.18 -28.32 -5.33
N LEU A 217 2.75 -28.23 -6.54
CA LEU A 217 2.10 -27.71 -7.73
C LEU A 217 2.13 -28.78 -8.82
N LYS A 218 0.99 -29.44 -9.05
CA LYS A 218 0.89 -30.64 -9.89
C LYS A 218 1.94 -31.71 -9.52
N GLY A 219 2.09 -31.97 -8.22
CA GLY A 219 3.06 -32.95 -7.68
C GLY A 219 4.53 -32.50 -7.72
N ILE A 220 4.81 -31.24 -8.06
CA ILE A 220 6.16 -30.65 -7.96
C ILE A 220 6.25 -29.92 -6.61
N PRO A 221 7.15 -30.30 -5.70
CA PRO A 221 7.32 -29.58 -4.43
C PRO A 221 7.89 -28.19 -4.70
N ILE A 222 7.28 -27.16 -4.09
CA ILE A 222 7.62 -25.76 -4.27
C ILE A 222 7.74 -25.06 -2.91
N ALA A 223 8.63 -24.07 -2.82
CA ALA A 223 8.60 -23.07 -1.76
C ALA A 223 7.72 -21.89 -2.22
N LEU A 224 6.78 -21.48 -1.37
CA LEU A 224 5.76 -20.50 -1.72
C LEU A 224 5.63 -19.42 -0.64
N GLY A 225 5.72 -18.16 -1.06
CA GLY A 225 5.39 -16.99 -0.25
C GLY A 225 4.24 -16.21 -0.88
N ILE A 226 3.22 -15.86 -0.11
CA ILE A 226 2.07 -15.07 -0.58
C ILE A 226 1.86 -13.90 0.38
N MET A 227 2.07 -12.69 -0.13
CA MET A 227 1.78 -11.46 0.60
C MET A 227 0.27 -11.20 0.68
N ASP A 228 -0.16 -10.59 1.78
CA ASP A 228 -1.55 -10.17 1.98
C ASP A 228 -1.63 -8.65 2.11
N PHE A 229 -2.21 -8.00 1.09
CA PHE A 229 -2.33 -6.55 1.09
C PHE A 229 -3.31 -6.03 2.14
N LYS A 230 -4.21 -6.86 2.69
CA LYS A 230 -5.11 -6.42 3.77
C LYS A 230 -4.37 -6.12 5.07
N PHE A 231 -3.22 -6.74 5.31
CA PHE A 231 -2.42 -6.50 6.51
C PHE A 231 -1.50 -5.29 6.30
N ILE A 232 -1.87 -4.12 6.83
CA ILE A 232 -1.10 -2.86 6.72
C ILE A 232 -0.62 -2.62 5.28
N ALA A 233 -1.55 -2.66 4.31
CA ALA A 233 -1.27 -2.50 2.87
C ALA A 233 -0.18 -3.45 2.33
N GLY A 234 -0.03 -4.65 2.91
CA GLY A 234 1.02 -5.59 2.54
C GLY A 234 2.44 -5.04 2.77
N SER A 235 2.60 -4.07 3.66
CA SER A 235 3.87 -3.36 3.83
C SER A 235 4.97 -4.31 4.32
N MET A 236 6.15 -4.21 3.73
CA MET A 236 7.29 -5.05 4.12
C MET A 236 7.96 -4.48 5.37
N GLY A 237 7.80 -5.17 6.50
CA GLY A 237 8.56 -4.98 7.74
C GLY A 237 9.58 -6.08 7.99
N SER A 238 10.15 -6.12 9.19
CA SER A 238 11.21 -7.06 9.60
C SER A 238 10.76 -8.52 9.55
N VAL A 239 9.51 -8.79 9.93
CA VAL A 239 8.96 -10.16 9.93
C VAL A 239 8.68 -10.63 8.52
N VAL A 240 8.03 -9.83 7.66
CA VAL A 240 7.95 -10.11 6.21
C VAL A 240 9.33 -10.45 5.63
N GLY A 241 10.34 -9.64 5.93
CA GLY A 241 11.70 -9.86 5.45
C GLY A 241 12.35 -11.14 5.97
N GLU A 242 12.21 -11.44 7.26
CA GLU A 242 12.70 -12.69 7.87
C GLU A 242 12.00 -13.93 7.30
N LYS A 243 10.67 -13.95 7.20
CA LYS A 243 9.91 -15.09 6.67
C LYS A 243 10.30 -15.39 5.22
N ILE A 244 10.44 -14.36 4.38
CA ILE A 244 10.91 -14.54 3.00
C ILE A 244 12.35 -15.09 2.98
N THR A 245 13.25 -14.52 3.78
CA THR A 245 14.64 -14.99 3.84
C THR A 245 14.72 -16.45 4.27
N ARG A 246 14.01 -16.85 5.33
CA ARG A 246 13.96 -18.25 5.80
C ARG A 246 13.38 -19.20 4.76
N LEU A 247 12.32 -18.79 4.06
CA LEU A 247 11.74 -19.55 2.97
C LEU A 247 12.78 -19.79 1.86
N ILE A 248 13.52 -18.77 1.45
CA ILE A 248 14.56 -18.88 0.42
C ILE A 248 15.70 -19.77 0.90
N GLU A 249 16.17 -19.61 2.13
CA GLU A 249 17.23 -20.46 2.70
C GLU A 249 16.83 -21.93 2.79
N TYR A 250 15.57 -22.19 3.17
CA TYR A 250 15.01 -23.53 3.13
C TYR A 250 14.96 -24.07 1.70
N ALA A 251 14.50 -23.26 0.74
CA ALA A 251 14.47 -23.64 -0.67
C ALA A 251 15.88 -23.90 -1.23
N ILE A 252 16.90 -23.17 -0.78
CA ILE A 252 18.32 -23.44 -1.10
C ILE A 252 18.74 -24.82 -0.60
N LYS A 253 18.38 -25.14 0.65
CA LYS A 253 18.77 -26.40 1.31
C LYS A 253 18.11 -27.61 0.65
N GLU A 254 16.82 -27.52 0.40
CA GLU A 254 16.01 -28.61 -0.17
C GLU A 254 15.97 -28.58 -1.71
N LEU A 255 16.68 -27.62 -2.34
CA LEU A 255 16.75 -27.43 -3.80
C LEU A 255 15.38 -27.25 -4.47
N LEU A 256 14.50 -26.52 -3.80
CA LEU A 256 13.13 -26.29 -4.25
C LEU A 256 13.02 -25.06 -5.17
N PRO A 257 12.15 -25.11 -6.19
CA PRO A 257 11.75 -23.92 -6.92
C PRO A 257 10.96 -22.98 -6.00
N LEU A 258 11.02 -21.68 -6.28
CA LEU A 258 10.44 -20.64 -5.45
C LEU A 258 9.37 -19.85 -6.22
N ILE A 259 8.23 -19.60 -5.57
CA ILE A 259 7.23 -18.61 -6.01
C ILE A 259 7.03 -17.59 -4.90
N ILE A 260 7.05 -16.30 -5.26
CA ILE A 260 6.59 -15.23 -4.36
C ILE A 260 5.51 -14.42 -5.06
N VAL A 261 4.31 -14.39 -4.47
CA VAL A 261 3.21 -13.53 -4.89
C VAL A 261 3.30 -12.22 -4.10
N CYS A 262 3.55 -11.13 -4.82
CA CYS A 262 3.76 -9.81 -4.26
C CYS A 262 2.47 -9.00 -4.30
N ALA A 263 2.14 -8.39 -3.16
CA ALA A 263 1.04 -7.45 -2.99
C ALA A 263 1.45 -6.50 -1.86
N SER A 264 1.78 -5.24 -2.18
CA SER A 264 2.36 -4.32 -1.20
C SER A 264 2.22 -2.87 -1.63
N GLY A 265 1.95 -1.99 -0.68
CA GLY A 265 2.03 -0.54 -0.81
C GLY A 265 3.44 0.02 -0.63
N GLY A 266 4.39 -0.76 -0.11
CA GLY A 266 5.77 -0.34 0.09
C GLY A 266 6.44 -0.90 1.35
N ALA A 267 7.42 -0.17 1.88
CA ALA A 267 8.11 -0.52 3.12
C ALA A 267 7.29 -0.08 4.34
N ARG A 268 7.35 -0.83 5.44
CA ARG A 268 6.62 -0.50 6.68
C ARG A 268 7.34 0.64 7.41
N MET A 269 6.80 1.85 7.30
CA MET A 269 7.44 3.05 7.86
C MET A 269 7.58 2.98 9.38
N GLN A 270 6.68 2.28 10.06
CA GLN A 270 6.64 2.13 11.51
C GLN A 270 7.83 1.36 12.08
N GLU A 271 8.57 0.60 11.25
CA GLU A 271 9.83 -0.04 11.67
C GLU A 271 11.07 0.69 11.13
N GLY A 272 10.87 1.82 10.43
CA GLY A 272 11.93 2.71 9.95
C GLY A 272 12.97 2.03 9.04
N SER A 273 14.25 2.19 9.37
CA SER A 273 15.36 1.65 8.57
C SER A 273 15.41 0.12 8.55
N LEU A 274 14.80 -0.56 9.53
CA LEU A 274 14.73 -2.02 9.54
C LEU A 274 13.95 -2.54 8.33
N SER A 275 12.84 -1.89 7.99
CA SER A 275 12.05 -2.20 6.79
C SER A 275 12.85 -2.00 5.50
N LEU A 276 13.61 -0.91 5.40
CA LEU A 276 14.46 -0.65 4.24
C LEU A 276 15.53 -1.73 4.06
N MET A 277 16.16 -2.17 5.15
CA MET A 277 17.20 -3.19 5.11
C MET A 277 16.69 -4.56 4.67
N GLN A 278 15.39 -4.85 4.80
CA GLN A 278 14.82 -6.10 4.31
C GLN A 278 14.97 -6.25 2.79
N MET A 279 14.96 -5.15 2.03
CA MET A 279 15.22 -5.19 0.59
C MET A 279 16.58 -5.83 0.29
N SER A 280 17.63 -5.34 0.96
CA SER A 280 19.00 -5.83 0.79
C SER A 280 19.14 -7.26 1.29
N LYS A 281 18.54 -7.57 2.44
CA LYS A 281 18.57 -8.91 3.05
C LYS A 281 18.01 -9.96 2.08
N ILE A 282 16.80 -9.76 1.58
CA ILE A 282 16.16 -10.70 0.66
C ILE A 282 16.93 -10.76 -0.66
N ALA A 283 17.37 -9.62 -1.21
CA ALA A 283 18.12 -9.58 -2.45
C ALA A 283 19.44 -10.37 -2.37
N CYS A 284 20.16 -10.28 -1.25
CA CYS A 284 21.38 -11.08 -1.00
C CYS A 284 21.08 -12.58 -0.93
N THR A 285 20.02 -12.99 -0.23
CA THR A 285 19.64 -14.41 -0.17
C THR A 285 19.20 -14.93 -1.54
N LEU A 286 18.45 -14.12 -2.32
CA LEU A 286 18.06 -14.44 -3.69
C LEU A 286 19.26 -14.51 -4.64
N TYR A 287 20.28 -13.68 -4.44
CA TYR A 287 21.52 -13.74 -5.21
C TYR A 287 22.17 -15.12 -5.08
N THR A 288 22.32 -15.62 -3.85
CA THR A 288 22.82 -16.98 -3.57
C THR A 288 21.92 -18.05 -4.18
N TYR A 289 20.60 -17.93 -4.02
CA TYR A 289 19.61 -18.86 -4.58
C TYR A 289 19.74 -18.99 -6.12
N LYS A 290 19.85 -17.85 -6.81
CA LYS A 290 19.86 -17.80 -8.27
C LYS A 290 21.24 -18.09 -8.89
N LEU A 291 22.32 -17.56 -8.33
CA LEU A 291 23.63 -17.62 -8.97
C LEU A 291 24.47 -18.78 -8.49
N ASP A 292 24.48 -19.04 -7.19
CA ASP A 292 25.30 -20.11 -6.62
C ASP A 292 24.61 -21.47 -6.78
N LYS A 293 23.29 -21.51 -6.54
CA LYS A 293 22.49 -22.75 -6.63
C LYS A 293 21.77 -22.94 -7.96
N LYS A 294 21.63 -21.88 -8.77
CA LYS A 294 20.94 -21.93 -10.08
C LYS A 294 19.51 -22.45 -10.00
N LEU A 295 18.84 -22.16 -8.88
CA LEU A 295 17.44 -22.51 -8.69
C LEU A 295 16.52 -21.49 -9.36
N PHE A 296 15.27 -21.89 -9.58
CA PHE A 296 14.33 -21.15 -10.42
C PHE A 296 13.29 -20.43 -9.57
N TYR A 297 13.32 -19.10 -9.62
CA TYR A 297 12.43 -18.20 -8.88
C TYR A 297 11.44 -17.52 -9.83
N ILE A 298 10.14 -17.64 -9.54
CA ILE A 298 9.07 -16.90 -10.21
C ILE A 298 8.53 -15.83 -9.26
N SER A 299 8.52 -14.58 -9.72
CA SER A 299 7.80 -13.52 -9.01
C SER A 299 6.46 -13.26 -9.69
N ILE A 300 5.39 -13.16 -8.89
CA ILE A 300 4.05 -12.85 -9.36
C ILE A 300 3.65 -11.49 -8.77
N LEU A 301 3.52 -10.48 -9.61
CA LEU A 301 3.15 -9.12 -9.21
C LEU A 301 1.63 -8.94 -9.32
N THR A 302 0.99 -8.67 -8.18
CA THR A 302 -0.46 -8.44 -8.11
C THR A 302 -0.76 -6.98 -7.75
N SER A 303 -2.03 -6.58 -7.87
CA SER A 303 -2.43 -5.20 -7.59
C SER A 303 -2.66 -4.97 -6.09
N PRO A 304 -2.09 -3.91 -5.50
CA PRO A 304 -0.95 -3.14 -5.98
C PRO A 304 0.38 -3.80 -5.58
N THR A 305 1.44 -3.58 -6.37
CA THR A 305 2.82 -3.87 -5.95
C THR A 305 3.66 -2.62 -6.13
N THR A 306 4.02 -1.97 -5.04
CA THR A 306 4.74 -0.69 -5.08
C THR A 306 5.96 -0.61 -4.15
N GLY A 307 6.75 0.45 -4.28
CA GLY A 307 7.81 0.80 -3.35
C GLY A 307 8.93 -0.24 -3.24
N GLY A 308 9.33 -0.53 -2.00
CA GLY A 308 10.47 -1.39 -1.70
C GLY A 308 10.34 -2.83 -2.23
N VAL A 309 9.13 -3.37 -2.29
CA VAL A 309 8.89 -4.72 -2.84
C VAL A 309 9.18 -4.75 -4.34
N THR A 310 8.68 -3.75 -5.09
CA THR A 310 8.95 -3.60 -6.53
C THR A 310 10.44 -3.38 -6.79
N ALA A 311 11.12 -2.60 -5.95
CA ALA A 311 12.56 -2.33 -6.08
C ALA A 311 13.47 -3.42 -5.49
N SER A 312 12.92 -4.57 -5.07
CA SER A 312 13.69 -5.68 -4.52
C SER A 312 13.19 -7.01 -5.09
N PHE A 313 12.77 -7.95 -4.25
CA PHE A 313 12.48 -9.33 -4.65
C PHE A 313 11.35 -9.46 -5.68
N GLY A 314 10.43 -8.48 -5.77
CA GLY A 314 9.38 -8.47 -6.79
C GLY A 314 9.94 -8.46 -8.22
N MET A 315 11.03 -7.74 -8.46
CA MET A 315 11.64 -7.63 -9.81
C MET A 315 12.90 -8.47 -9.99
N LEU A 316 13.23 -9.33 -9.02
CA LEU A 316 14.42 -10.20 -9.07
C LEU A 316 14.09 -11.65 -9.49
N GLY A 317 12.89 -11.89 -10.04
CA GLY A 317 12.49 -13.17 -10.63
C GLY A 317 13.45 -13.66 -11.72
N ASN A 318 13.50 -14.97 -11.96
CA ASN A 318 13.95 -15.51 -13.25
C ASN A 318 12.87 -15.29 -14.32
N VAL A 319 11.61 -15.40 -13.91
CA VAL A 319 10.43 -15.02 -14.68
C VAL A 319 9.56 -14.15 -13.78
N ILE A 320 9.11 -13.02 -14.31
CA ILE A 320 8.24 -12.06 -13.64
C ILE A 320 6.89 -12.08 -14.36
N ILE A 321 5.87 -12.49 -13.63
CA ILE A 321 4.49 -12.61 -14.13
C ILE A 321 3.68 -11.52 -13.45
N SER A 322 2.76 -10.90 -14.19
CA SER A 322 1.82 -9.94 -13.62
C SER A 322 0.38 -10.28 -13.97
N GLU A 323 -0.56 -9.85 -13.14
CA GLU A 323 -1.99 -9.97 -13.41
C GLU A 323 -2.51 -8.83 -14.29
N PRO A 324 -3.47 -9.08 -15.20
CA PRO A 324 -4.14 -8.04 -15.97
C PRO A 324 -4.67 -6.90 -15.10
N GLY A 325 -4.44 -5.65 -15.52
CA GLY A 325 -4.88 -4.45 -14.81
C GLY A 325 -4.24 -4.22 -13.45
N ALA A 326 -3.18 -4.96 -13.06
CA ALA A 326 -2.51 -4.71 -11.79
C ALA A 326 -1.69 -3.41 -11.82
N VAL A 327 -1.71 -2.67 -10.71
CA VAL A 327 -0.93 -1.45 -10.54
C VAL A 327 0.43 -1.79 -9.96
N ILE A 328 1.50 -1.49 -10.72
CA ILE A 328 2.88 -1.77 -10.33
C ILE A 328 3.71 -0.51 -10.48
N ALA A 329 4.37 -0.08 -9.40
CA ALA A 329 5.12 1.18 -9.45
C ALA A 329 6.18 1.30 -8.37
N PHE A 330 7.35 1.85 -8.68
CA PHE A 330 8.29 2.19 -7.61
C PHE A 330 7.72 3.30 -6.69
N ALA A 331 7.21 4.38 -7.26
CA ALA A 331 6.56 5.46 -6.53
C ALA A 331 5.07 5.51 -6.90
N GLY A 332 4.20 5.68 -5.91
CA GLY A 332 2.76 5.82 -6.14
C GLY A 332 2.43 7.07 -6.96
N ARG A 333 1.34 7.01 -7.74
CA ARG A 333 0.85 8.11 -8.59
C ARG A 333 0.86 9.47 -7.88
N ARG A 334 0.26 9.52 -6.69
CA ARG A 334 0.17 10.72 -5.85
C ARG A 334 1.54 11.38 -5.61
N VAL A 335 2.56 10.59 -5.25
CA VAL A 335 3.91 11.09 -4.94
C VAL A 335 4.57 11.70 -6.18
N ILE A 336 4.38 11.07 -7.34
CA ILE A 336 4.94 11.54 -8.61
C ILE A 336 4.31 12.88 -8.99
N GLU A 337 2.98 12.97 -8.94
CA GLU A 337 2.23 14.19 -9.30
C GLU A 337 2.55 15.35 -8.34
N GLU A 338 2.65 15.08 -7.04
CA GLU A 338 3.02 16.07 -6.04
C GLU A 338 4.46 16.59 -6.22
N THR A 339 5.40 15.72 -6.60
CA THR A 339 6.82 16.09 -6.76
C THR A 339 7.09 16.82 -8.07
N LEU A 340 6.54 16.29 -9.18
CA LEU A 340 6.85 16.79 -10.52
C LEU A 340 5.86 17.86 -11.00
N LYS A 341 4.72 18.04 -10.31
CA LYS A 341 3.63 18.94 -10.70
C LYS A 341 3.12 18.67 -12.12
N ILE A 342 3.17 17.40 -12.54
CA ILE A 342 2.60 16.89 -13.79
C ILE A 342 1.62 15.78 -13.46
N GLU A 343 0.53 15.68 -14.22
CA GLU A 343 -0.38 14.55 -14.10
C GLU A 343 0.29 13.29 -14.66
N VAL A 344 0.16 12.18 -13.93
CA VAL A 344 0.59 10.88 -14.43
C VAL A 344 -0.50 10.39 -15.40
N PRO A 345 -0.15 10.04 -16.65
CA PRO A 345 -1.13 9.53 -17.59
C PRO A 345 -1.86 8.31 -17.03
N GLU A 346 -3.16 8.23 -17.27
CA GLU A 346 -3.97 7.08 -16.90
C GLU A 346 -3.39 5.80 -17.53
N GLY A 347 -3.36 4.71 -16.75
CA GLY A 347 -2.75 3.45 -17.18
C GLY A 347 -1.21 3.42 -17.22
N ALA A 348 -0.50 4.52 -16.92
CA ALA A 348 0.98 4.53 -16.97
C ALA A 348 1.65 3.57 -15.96
N GLN A 349 0.93 3.19 -14.90
CA GLN A 349 1.39 2.26 -13.86
C GLN A 349 0.65 0.92 -13.94
N GLU A 350 -0.18 0.70 -14.96
CA GLU A 350 -0.88 -0.56 -15.18
C GLU A 350 0.01 -1.56 -15.92
N THR A 351 -0.30 -2.82 -15.68
CA THR A 351 0.46 -3.96 -16.18
C THR A 351 0.60 -3.97 -17.70
N GLU A 352 -0.45 -3.61 -18.43
CA GLU A 352 -0.48 -3.58 -19.89
C GLU A 352 0.53 -2.58 -20.47
N TYR A 353 0.60 -1.39 -19.88
CA TYR A 353 1.56 -0.36 -20.28
C TYR A 353 3.00 -0.77 -19.96
N LEU A 354 3.22 -1.28 -18.75
CA LEU A 354 4.55 -1.71 -18.28
C LEU A 354 5.08 -2.93 -19.03
N PHE A 355 4.19 -3.85 -19.41
CA PHE A 355 4.54 -5.00 -20.25
C PHE A 355 5.05 -4.57 -21.63
N TYR A 356 4.41 -3.58 -22.27
CA TYR A 356 4.92 -3.01 -23.53
C TYR A 356 6.30 -2.36 -23.37
N LYS A 357 6.64 -1.88 -22.18
CA LYS A 357 7.98 -1.36 -21.84
C LYS A 357 9.00 -2.46 -21.50
N GLY A 358 8.60 -3.73 -21.49
CA GLY A 358 9.46 -4.86 -21.18
C GLY A 358 9.75 -5.01 -19.69
N ALA A 359 8.85 -4.56 -18.81
CA ALA A 359 9.05 -4.67 -17.36
C ALA A 359 8.87 -6.11 -16.84
N PHE A 360 8.02 -6.92 -17.49
CA PHE A 360 7.66 -8.27 -17.08
C PHE A 360 7.68 -9.23 -18.26
N ASP A 361 7.77 -10.53 -17.99
CA ASP A 361 7.84 -11.58 -19.00
C ASP A 361 6.44 -12.01 -19.49
N LEU A 362 5.43 -12.01 -18.61
CA LEU A 362 4.08 -12.50 -18.90
C LEU A 362 3.01 -11.67 -18.19
N ILE A 363 1.88 -11.43 -18.88
CA ILE A 363 0.60 -11.04 -18.26
C ILE A 363 -0.30 -12.28 -18.25
N LEU A 364 -0.73 -12.71 -17.07
CA LEU A 364 -1.48 -13.97 -16.93
C LEU A 364 -2.79 -13.79 -16.15
N PRO A 365 -3.95 -14.12 -16.77
CA PRO A 365 -5.20 -14.26 -16.05
C PRO A 365 -5.19 -15.45 -15.06
N ARG A 366 -5.93 -15.34 -13.94
CA ARG A 366 -5.85 -16.28 -12.80
C ARG A 366 -6.12 -17.74 -13.16
N ASN A 367 -7.03 -17.97 -14.11
CA ASN A 367 -7.41 -19.29 -14.60
C ASN A 367 -6.28 -20.08 -15.27
N TYR A 368 -5.20 -19.40 -15.70
CA TYR A 368 -4.07 -20.07 -16.37
C TYR A 368 -2.85 -20.31 -15.45
N PHE A 369 -2.83 -19.79 -14.22
CA PHE A 369 -1.65 -19.86 -13.34
C PHE A 369 -1.17 -21.28 -13.11
N LYS A 370 -2.01 -22.20 -12.59
CA LYS A 370 -1.60 -23.59 -12.36
C LYS A 370 -1.03 -24.26 -13.62
N GLY A 371 -1.62 -23.97 -14.78
CA GLY A 371 -1.19 -24.50 -16.07
C GLY A 371 0.20 -24.02 -16.44
N ILE A 372 0.38 -22.70 -16.51
CA ILE A 372 1.63 -22.08 -16.98
C ILE A 372 2.76 -22.26 -15.97
N LEU A 373 2.52 -22.11 -14.67
CA LEU A 373 3.55 -22.33 -13.65
C LEU A 373 4.10 -23.75 -13.71
N SER A 374 3.23 -24.76 -13.85
CA SER A 374 3.67 -26.16 -13.99
C SER A 374 4.51 -26.37 -15.25
N LEU A 375 4.15 -25.71 -16.36
CA LEU A 375 4.88 -25.80 -17.61
C LEU A 375 6.26 -25.15 -17.50
N LEU A 376 6.35 -23.97 -16.87
CA LEU A 376 7.63 -23.31 -16.59
C LEU A 376 8.55 -24.20 -15.76
N TYR A 377 8.03 -24.84 -14.71
CA TYR A 377 8.84 -25.76 -13.91
C TYR A 377 9.30 -26.99 -14.69
N LEU A 378 8.45 -27.59 -15.52
CA LEU A 378 8.83 -28.68 -16.40
C LEU A 378 9.95 -28.28 -17.38
N PHE A 379 9.88 -27.06 -17.94
CA PHE A 379 10.94 -26.52 -18.81
C PHE A 379 12.27 -26.33 -18.08
N HIS A 380 12.22 -26.04 -16.78
CA HIS A 380 13.39 -25.88 -15.93
C HIS A 380 13.84 -27.19 -15.24
N ASN A 381 13.47 -28.35 -15.81
CA ASN A 381 13.81 -29.71 -15.35
C ASN A 381 13.30 -30.08 -13.94
N TYR A 382 12.26 -29.43 -13.45
CA TYR A 382 11.54 -29.92 -12.28
C TYR A 382 10.53 -30.97 -12.75
N HIS A 383 10.75 -32.23 -12.37
CA HIS A 383 9.93 -33.34 -12.79
C HIS A 383 8.76 -33.57 -11.84
N ILE A 384 7.64 -34.00 -12.40
CA ILE A 384 6.48 -34.48 -11.64
C ILE A 384 6.89 -35.80 -10.99
N SER A 385 6.81 -35.87 -9.67
CA SER A 385 6.92 -37.13 -8.95
C SER A 385 5.66 -37.94 -9.21
N PHE A 386 5.73 -38.91 -10.13
CA PHE A 386 4.68 -39.93 -10.23
C PHE A 386 4.82 -40.85 -9.02
N ALA A 387 3.92 -40.67 -8.05
CA ALA A 387 3.69 -41.65 -6.99
C ALA A 387 2.90 -42.86 -7.53
#